data_AF-A0A356M6A7-F1
#
_entry.id   AF-A0A356M6A7-F1
#
_cell.length_a   1.000
_cell.length_b   1.000
_cell.length_c   1.000
_cell.angle_alpha   90.00
_cell.angle_beta   90.00
_cell.angle_gamma   90.00
#
_symmetry.space_group_name_H-M   'P 1'
#
loop_
_entity.id
_entity.type
_entity.pdbx_description
1 polymer ?
#
loop_
_entity_poly.entity_id
_entity_poly.type
_entity_poly.pdbx_seq_one_letter_code
_entity_poly.pdbx_strand_id
1 'polypeptide(L)' 'MRWTAVVHRPGDAFPRITLTLPLLNQARRLLFLVAGRDKAAILAEMALGVPASLPLYPAQRVQPHSGELTWFADRAAAGC' A
#
# COMPACT_ATOMS: atom_id res chain seq x y z
N MET A 1 -9.57 -7.34 17.97
CA MET A 1 -9.13 -6.72 16.70
C MET A 1 -8.50 -5.37 17.00
N ARG A 2 -7.28 -5.08 16.52
CA ARG A 2 -6.56 -3.81 16.77
C ARG A 2 -6.69 -2.89 15.56
N TRP A 3 -7.36 -1.76 15.72
CA TRP A 3 -7.73 -0.83 14.63
C TRP A 3 -6.59 0.12 14.26
N THR A 4 -5.81 0.52 15.25
CA THR A 4 -4.68 1.44 15.10
C THR A 4 -3.41 0.86 15.72
N ALA A 5 -2.27 1.26 15.17
CA ALA A 5 -0.96 0.94 15.74
C ALA A 5 -0.10 2.19 15.85
N VAL A 6 0.74 2.23 16.88
CA VAL A 6 1.81 3.21 17.00
C VAL A 6 3.04 2.63 16.31
N VAL A 7 3.59 3.36 15.34
CA VAL A 7 4.76 2.95 14.56
C VAL A 7 5.87 3.98 14.77
N HIS A 8 7.05 3.49 15.09
CA HIS A 8 8.26 4.30 15.22
C HIS A 8 9.15 4.01 14.01
N ARG A 9 9.58 5.05 13.30
CA ARG A 9 10.55 4.93 12.21
C ARG A 9 11.83 5.64 12.63
N PRO A 10 13.01 5.02 12.44
CA PRO A 10 14.27 5.72 12.63
C PRO A 10 14.29 7.04 11.86
N GLY A 11 14.62 8.14 12.53
CA GLY A 11 14.69 9.48 11.96
C GLY A 11 13.40 10.31 12.01
N ASP A 12 12.25 9.74 12.41
CA ASP A 12 11.05 10.55 12.64
C ASP A 12 11.16 11.31 13.98
N ALA A 13 10.71 12.56 14.00
CA ALA A 13 10.67 13.37 15.22
C ALA A 13 9.66 12.85 16.26
N PHE A 14 8.61 12.15 15.82
CA PHE A 14 7.52 11.67 16.66
C PHE A 14 6.98 10.31 16.17
N PRO A 15 6.40 9.49 17.06
CA PRO A 15 5.69 8.29 16.66
C PRO A 15 4.48 8.60 15.78
N ARG A 16 4.18 7.70 14.84
CA ARG A 16 3.00 7.78 13.98
C ARG A 16 1.89 6.87 14.51
N ILE A 17 0.65 7.34 14.43
CA ILE A 17 -0.53 6.48 14.58
C ILE A 17 -1.04 6.13 13.18
N THR A 18 -1.21 4.85 12.88
CA THR A 18 -1.70 4.37 11.59
C THR A 18 -2.87 3.42 11.76
N LEU A 19 -3.78 3.39 10.78
CA LEU A 19 -4.73 2.30 10.63
C LEU A 19 -3.99 1.01 10.29
N THR A 20 -4.50 -0.11 10.78
CA THR A 20 -3.93 -1.44 10.55
C THR A 20 -4.57 -2.14 9.35
N LEU A 21 -3.91 -3.16 8.81
CA LEU A 21 -4.44 -3.96 7.70
C LEU A 21 -5.81 -4.60 8.00
N PRO A 22 -6.07 -5.17 9.20
CA PRO A 22 -7.40 -5.70 9.52
C PRO A 22 -8.51 -4.67 9.39
N LEU A 23 -8.24 -3.39 9.68
CA LEU A 23 -9.23 -2.33 9.50
C LEU A 23 -9.35 -1.90 8.05
N LEU A 24 -8.23 -1.68 7.35
CA LEU A 24 -8.24 -1.29 5.93
C LEU A 24 -9.00 -2.31 5.09
N ASN A 25 -8.79 -3.62 5.32
CA ASN A 25 -9.43 -4.69 4.55
C ASN A 25 -10.94 -4.88 4.84
N GLN A 26 -11.53 -4.08 5.74
CA GLN A 26 -12.98 -4.03 5.97
C GLN A 26 -13.67 -2.90 5.20
N ALA A 27 -12.92 -2.03 4.52
CA ALA A 27 -13.48 -0.93 3.76
C ALA A 27 -14.26 -1.43 2.52
N ARG A 28 -15.38 -0.77 2.21
CA ARG A 28 -16.17 -1.04 0.99
C ARG A 28 -15.46 -0.60 -0.30
N ARG A 29 -14.58 0.40 -0.19
CA ARG A 29 -13.80 1.00 -1.26
C ARG A 29 -12.44 1.44 -0.71
N LEU A 30 -11.36 1.07 -1.39
CA LEU A 30 -10.01 1.56 -1.16
C LEU A 30 -9.43 2.06 -2.48
N LEU A 31 -8.72 3.19 -2.41
CA LEU A 31 -8.05 3.78 -3.56
C LEU A 31 -6.58 3.95 -3.22
N PHE A 32 -5.70 3.39 -4.07
CA PHE A 32 -4.31 3.80 -4.10
C PHE A 32 -4.14 4.87 -5.18
N LEU A 33 -3.62 6.02 -4.78
CA LEU A 33 -3.25 7.11 -5.69
C LEU A 33 -1.72 7.13 -5.79
N VAL A 34 -1.19 6.89 -6.98
CA VAL A 34 0.24 6.75 -7.24
C VAL A 34 0.64 7.77 -8.31
N ALA A 35 1.58 8.64 -7.99
CA ALA A 35 2.02 9.69 -8.90
C ALA A 35 3.53 9.86 -8.90
N GLY A 36 4.07 10.22 -10.05
CA GLY A 36 5.48 10.53 -10.24
C GLY A 36 6.35 9.33 -10.66
N ARG A 37 7.39 9.65 -11.45
CA ARG A 37 8.33 8.70 -12.05
C ARG A 37 9.02 7.80 -11.03
N ASP A 38 9.31 8.32 -9.83
CA ASP A 38 9.98 7.56 -8.76
C ASP A 38 9.17 6.35 -8.27
N LYS A 39 7.88 6.27 -8.62
CA LYS A 39 7.00 5.15 -8.29
C LYS A 39 6.92 4.09 -9.39
N ALA A 40 7.45 4.35 -10.58
CA ALA A 40 7.30 3.45 -11.72
C ALA A 40 7.94 2.08 -11.49
N ALA A 41 9.15 2.05 -10.96
CA ALA A 41 9.86 0.79 -10.72
C ALA A 41 9.11 -0.11 -9.72
N ILE A 42 8.71 0.45 -8.56
CA ILE A 42 8.02 -0.31 -7.52
C ILE A 42 6.59 -0.70 -7.94
N LEU A 43 5.90 0.15 -8.71
CA LEU A 43 4.57 -0.17 -9.22
C LEU A 43 4.63 -1.32 -10.24
N ALA A 44 5.61 -1.31 -11.15
CA ALA A 44 5.85 -2.39 -12.09
C ALA A 44 6.19 -3.71 -11.37
N GLU A 45 7.08 -3.66 -10.37
CA GLU A 45 7.43 -4.81 -9.54
C GLU A 45 6.19 -5.41 -8.83
N MET A 46 5.36 -4.54 -8.23
CA MET A 46 4.14 -4.97 -7.57
C MET A 46 3.11 -5.59 -8.53
N ALA A 47 3.04 -5.11 -9.77
CA ALA A 47 2.11 -5.59 -10.79
C ALA A 47 2.56 -6.93 -11.42
N LEU A 48 3.86 -7.12 -11.60
CA LEU A 48 4.45 -8.37 -12.12
C LEU A 48 4.50 -9.49 -11.07
N GLY A 49 4.38 -9.12 -9.80
CA GLY A 49 4.44 -10.03 -8.66
C GLY A 49 5.85 -10.14 -8.09
N VAL A 50 5.93 -10.28 -6.76
CA VAL A 50 7.18 -10.55 -6.05
C VAL A 50 7.37 -12.06 -5.88
N PRO A 51 8.61 -12.58 -5.96
CA PRO A 51 8.91 -13.96 -5.62
C PRO A 51 8.32 -14.36 -4.27
N ALA A 52 7.80 -15.59 -4.16
CA ALA A 52 7.20 -16.10 -2.93
C ALA A 52 8.17 -16.15 -1.72
N SER A 53 9.48 -16.10 -2.00
CA SER A 53 10.54 -16.01 -0.99
C SER A 53 10.71 -14.62 -0.38
N LEU A 54 10.11 -13.57 -0.96
CA LEU A 54 10.21 -12.20 -0.48
C LEU A 54 8.95 -11.77 0.28
N PRO A 55 9.09 -10.93 1.33
CA PRO A 55 7.95 -10.39 2.03
C PRO A 55 7.16 -9.44 1.12
N LEU A 56 5.83 -9.57 1.17
CA LEU A 56 4.94 -8.64 0.45
C LEU A 56 5.07 -7.22 0.98
N TYR A 57 5.03 -6.25 0.06
CA TYR A 57 4.95 -4.83 0.42
C TYR A 57 3.65 -4.54 1.19
N PRO A 58 3.63 -3.53 2.10
CA PRO A 58 2.43 -3.17 2.85
C PRO A 58 1.20 -2.95 1.96
N ALA A 59 1.38 -2.36 0.78
CA ALA A 59 0.29 -2.10 -0.16
C ALA A 59 -0.25 -3.37 -0.84
N GLN A 60 0.57 -4.41 -1.04
CA GLN A 60 0.12 -5.73 -1.56
C GLN A 60 -0.69 -6.53 -0.53
N ARG A 61 -0.55 -6.21 0.75
CA ARG A 61 -1.30 -6.84 1.85
C ARG A 61 -2.68 -6.21 2.05
N VAL A 62 -2.98 -5.12 1.35
CA VAL A 62 -4.31 -4.51 1.32
C VAL A 62 -5.17 -5.30 0.35
N GLN A 63 -6.11 -6.07 0.91
CA GLN A 63 -6.98 -7.00 0.19
C GLN A 63 -8.38 -6.95 0.85
N PRO A 64 -9.27 -6.05 0.40
CA PRO A 64 -10.62 -5.94 0.94
C PRO A 64 -11.37 -7.27 0.82
N HIS A 65 -11.98 -7.76 1.90
CA HIS A 65 -12.70 -9.04 1.85
C HIS A 65 -14.03 -8.97 1.09
N SER A 66 -14.72 -7.83 1.15
CA SER A 66 -16.03 -7.60 0.53
C SER A 66 -16.13 -6.23 -0.15
N GLY A 67 -14.98 -5.59 -0.39
CA GLY A 67 -14.86 -4.27 -0.98
C GLY A 67 -14.11 -4.29 -2.30
N GLU A 68 -13.99 -3.12 -2.91
CA GLU A 68 -13.22 -2.91 -4.13
C GLU A 68 -11.91 -2.18 -3.80
N LEU A 69 -10.81 -2.63 -4.42
CA LEU A 69 -9.53 -1.94 -4.41
C LEU A 69 -9.24 -1.41 -5.81
N THR A 70 -9.14 -0.08 -5.94
CA THR A 70 -8.84 0.59 -7.21
C THR A 70 -7.48 1.26 -7.14
N TRP A 71 -6.70 1.14 -8.21
CA TRP A 71 -5.40 1.79 -8.37
C TRP A 71 -5.50 2.89 -9.42
N PHE A 72 -5.17 4.12 -9.04
CA PHE A 72 -5.00 5.24 -9.96
C PHE A 72 -3.51 5.58 -10.01
N ALA A 73 -2.93 5.46 -11.20
CA ALA A 73 -1.55 5.86 -11.47
C ALA A 73 -1.53 6.97 -12.52
N ASP A 74 -0.72 8.01 -12.32
CA ASP A 74 -0.41 8.93 -13.41
C ASP A 74 0.49 8.25 -14.46
N ARG A 75 0.63 8.86 -15.64
CA ARG A 75 1.45 8.30 -16.73
C ARG A 75 2.90 8.06 -16.32
N ALA A 76 3.48 9.02 -15.59
CA ALA A 76 4.86 8.92 -15.11
C ALA A 76 5.07 7.72 -14.18
N ALA A 77 4.15 7.45 -13.26
CA ALA A 77 4.16 6.29 -12.38
C ALA A 77 3.80 4.99 -13.11
N ALA A 78 2.98 5.04 -14.16
CA ALA A 78 2.69 3.89 -15.02
C ALA A 78 3.83 3.53 -15.98
N GLY A 79 4.83 4.42 -16.13
CA GLY A 79 5.97 4.22 -17.03
C GLY A 79 5.63 4.44 -18.51
N CYS A 80 4.58 5.19 -18.82
CA CYS A 80 4.11 5.48 -20.19
C CYS A 80 3.94 6.98 -20.48
#